data_AF-A0A4Y6RVJ2-F1
#
_entry.id   AF-A0A4Y6RVJ2-F1
#
_cell.length_a   1.000
_cell.length_b   1.000
_cell.length_c   1.000
_cell.angle_alpha   90.00
_cell.angle_beta   90.00
_cell.angle_gamma   90.00
#
_symmetry.space_group_name_H-M   'P 1'
#
loop_
_entity.id
_entity.type
_entity.pdbx_description
1 polymer ?
#
loop_
_entity_poly.entity_id
_entity_poly.type
_entity_poly.pdbx_seq_one_letter_code
_entity_poly.pdbx_strand_id
1 'polypeptide(L)'
;MSDIHQGEFGRFKVIKPVEFGQLIHDWAVGKATPPETIGDLRKVLEGPDPIAMVPDRWKDDDCVRAVQAEPNEFLLRLPPKKMIENTMKVLSSGEEATGRYDVPNFYRVKLRGQTDGQESEPSNDHMTNLDFFLCRVSDYTVSVCR
;
A
#
# COMPACT_ATOMS: atom_id res chain seq x y z
N MET A 1 24.24 -4.72 15.39
CA MET A 1 22.83 -4.33 15.20
C MET A 1 22.33 -5.14 14.03
N SER A 2 21.55 -6.19 14.30
CA SER A 2 20.93 -6.99 13.25
C SER A 2 19.97 -6.09 12.50
N ASP A 3 20.23 -5.90 11.21
CA ASP A 3 19.45 -5.04 10.35
C ASP A 3 17.97 -5.44 10.45
N ILE A 4 17.09 -4.48 10.75
CA ILE A 4 15.63 -4.69 10.88
C ILE A 4 15.04 -5.19 9.54
N HIS A 5 15.84 -5.08 8.47
CA HIS A 5 15.58 -5.60 7.13
C HIS A 5 15.87 -7.10 6.97
N GLN A 6 16.60 -7.75 7.89
CA GLN A 6 16.91 -9.19 7.90
C GLN A 6 15.95 -10.04 8.77
N GLY A 7 14.75 -9.53 9.06
CA GLY A 7 13.72 -10.33 9.73
C GLY A 7 13.23 -11.50 8.86
N GLU A 8 12.71 -12.55 9.52
CA GLU A 8 12.18 -13.85 9.02
C GLU A 8 11.26 -13.81 7.77
N PHE A 9 10.89 -12.61 7.30
CA PHE A 9 9.96 -12.40 6.20
C PHE A 9 10.50 -11.62 5.00
N GLY A 10 11.65 -10.92 5.08
CA GLY A 10 12.21 -10.07 4.01
C GLY A 10 11.19 -9.06 3.44
N ARG A 11 11.36 -7.77 3.68
CA ARG A 11 10.39 -6.78 3.16
C ARG A 11 10.70 -6.42 1.71
N PHE A 12 9.66 -6.34 0.88
CA PHE A 12 9.76 -5.69 -0.43
C PHE A 12 10.14 -4.23 -0.17
N LYS A 13 11.32 -3.82 -0.64
CA LYS A 13 11.91 -2.53 -0.30
C LYS A 13 11.88 -1.62 -1.51
N VAL A 14 11.01 -0.60 -1.48
CA VAL A 14 10.99 0.44 -2.53
C VAL A 14 12.10 1.45 -2.24
N ILE A 15 13.04 1.60 -3.18
CA ILE A 15 14.17 2.54 -3.10
C ILE A 15 13.78 3.87 -3.75
N LYS A 16 13.05 3.80 -4.86
CA LYS A 16 12.65 4.92 -5.71
C LYS A 16 11.12 4.98 -5.85
N PRO A 17 10.41 5.62 -4.90
CA PRO A 17 8.95 5.56 -4.83
C PRO A 17 8.24 6.20 -6.03
N VAL A 18 8.82 7.27 -6.61
CA VAL A 18 8.21 8.00 -7.73
C VAL A 18 8.29 7.16 -9.00
N GLU A 19 9.46 6.61 -9.30
CA GLU A 19 9.73 5.74 -10.44
C GLU A 19 8.91 4.45 -10.35
N PHE A 20 8.79 3.88 -9.15
CA PHE A 20 7.92 2.73 -8.94
C PHE A 20 6.45 3.06 -9.16
N GLY A 21 5.99 4.22 -8.70
CA GLY A 21 4.64 4.72 -8.98
C GLY A 21 4.39 4.92 -10.47
N GLN A 22 5.37 5.43 -11.22
CA GLN A 22 5.27 5.61 -12.66
C GLN A 22 5.18 4.27 -13.41
N LEU A 23 5.94 3.25 -13.00
CA LEU A 23 5.83 1.90 -13.56
C LEU A 23 4.42 1.32 -13.35
N ILE A 24 3.88 1.45 -12.14
CA ILE A 24 2.51 0.99 -11.83
C ILE A 24 1.48 1.72 -12.71
N HIS A 25 1.63 3.04 -12.85
CA HIS A 25 0.79 3.82 -13.75
C HIS A 25 0.88 3.30 -15.19
N ASP A 26 2.08 3.10 -15.71
CA ASP A 26 2.29 2.68 -17.11
C ASP A 26 1.75 1.27 -17.37
N TRP A 27 1.83 0.36 -16.39
CA TRP A 27 1.14 -0.93 -16.45
C TRP A 27 -0.39 -0.78 -16.46
N ALA A 28 -0.94 0.09 -15.61
CA ALA A 28 -2.38 0.27 -15.48
C ALA A 28 -3.03 0.90 -16.72
N VAL A 29 -2.31 1.75 -17.46
CA VAL A 29 -2.81 2.40 -18.69
C VAL A 29 -2.38 1.68 -19.97
N GLY A 30 -1.74 0.51 -19.86
CA GLY A 30 -1.32 -0.30 -21.01
C GLY A 30 -0.15 0.26 -21.81
N LYS A 31 0.64 1.18 -21.25
CA LYS A 31 1.89 1.68 -21.87
C LYS A 31 3.03 0.66 -21.76
N ALA A 32 2.99 -0.18 -20.74
CA ALA A 32 3.91 -1.29 -20.52
C ALA A 32 3.15 -2.52 -20.02
N THR A 33 3.69 -3.71 -20.27
CA THR A 33 3.12 -4.96 -19.74
C THR A 33 3.62 -5.19 -18.33
N PRO A 34 2.75 -5.49 -17.34
CA PRO A 34 3.20 -5.88 -16.02
C PRO A 34 3.95 -7.22 -16.07
N PRO A 35 4.90 -7.47 -15.15
CA PRO A 35 5.61 -8.75 -15.08
C PRO A 35 4.65 -9.88 -14.66
N GLU A 36 4.88 -11.07 -15.23
CA GLU A 36 4.07 -12.27 -14.95
C GLU A 36 4.72 -13.19 -13.91
N THR A 37 6.02 -13.02 -13.68
CA THR A 37 6.82 -13.81 -12.73
C THR A 37 7.63 -12.92 -11.80
N ILE A 38 8.04 -13.46 -10.66
CA ILE A 38 8.95 -12.78 -9.74
C ILE A 38 10.30 -12.52 -10.41
N GLY A 39 10.80 -13.44 -11.24
CA GLY A 39 12.04 -13.23 -11.99
C GLY A 39 11.95 -12.02 -12.94
N ASP A 40 10.83 -11.85 -13.64
CA ASP A 40 10.63 -10.67 -14.50
C ASP A 40 10.45 -9.39 -13.69
N LEU A 41 9.76 -9.48 -12.55
CA LEU A 41 9.62 -8.37 -11.61
C LEU A 41 11.00 -7.91 -11.10
N ARG A 42 11.89 -8.84 -10.74
CA ARG A 42 13.27 -8.53 -10.35
C ARG A 42 14.04 -7.84 -11.47
N LYS A 43 13.97 -8.33 -12.71
CA LYS A 43 14.66 -7.68 -13.85
C LYS A 43 14.26 -6.22 -14.02
N VAL A 44 12.97 -5.90 -13.84
CA VAL A 44 12.46 -4.53 -13.94
C VAL A 44 12.91 -3.67 -12.76
N LEU A 45 12.97 -4.23 -11.55
CA LEU A 45 13.15 -3.46 -10.32
C LEU A 45 14.59 -3.42 -9.78
N GLU A 46 15.37 -4.47 -9.99
CA GLU A 46 16.71 -4.70 -9.41
C GLU A 46 17.85 -4.53 -10.44
N GLY A 47 17.57 -3.88 -11.58
CA GLY A 47 18.57 -3.61 -12.60
C GLY A 47 19.75 -2.72 -12.12
N PRO A 48 20.61 -2.25 -13.04
CA PRO A 48 21.81 -1.46 -12.71
C PRO A 48 21.54 -0.20 -11.87
N ASP A 49 20.32 0.34 -11.97
CA ASP A 49 19.82 1.44 -11.17
C ASP A 49 18.52 1.01 -10.47
N PRO A 50 18.60 0.40 -9.27
CA PRO A 50 17.49 -0.32 -8.66
C PRO A 50 16.38 0.60 -8.16
N ILE A 51 15.15 0.28 -8.55
CA ILE A 51 13.92 0.97 -8.15
C ILE A 51 13.36 0.37 -6.85
N ALA A 52 13.43 -0.96 -6.72
CA ALA A 52 13.00 -1.69 -5.54
C ALA A 52 13.71 -3.05 -5.44
N MET A 53 13.73 -3.63 -4.24
CA MET A 53 14.26 -4.97 -3.98
C MET A 53 13.14 -5.93 -3.61
N VAL A 54 13.12 -7.06 -4.29
CA VAL A 54 12.19 -8.16 -4.10
C VAL A 54 12.76 -9.13 -3.07
N PRO A 55 11.98 -9.61 -2.07
CA PRO A 55 12.49 -10.51 -1.04
C PRO A 55 12.97 -11.85 -1.60
N ASP A 56 14.17 -12.32 -1.21
CA ASP A 56 14.78 -13.57 -1.69
C ASP A 56 13.92 -14.83 -1.49
N ARG A 57 12.96 -14.80 -0.56
CA ARG A 57 12.02 -15.92 -0.34
C ARG A 57 11.04 -16.14 -1.49
N TRP A 58 10.83 -15.12 -2.33
CA TRP A 58 10.01 -15.24 -3.53
C TRP A 58 10.92 -15.76 -4.63
N LYS A 59 10.56 -16.95 -5.13
CA LYS A 59 11.34 -17.66 -6.14
C LYS A 59 11.01 -17.07 -7.50
N ASP A 60 11.97 -17.09 -8.41
CA ASP A 60 11.81 -16.47 -9.72
C ASP A 60 10.65 -17.05 -10.54
N ASP A 61 10.30 -18.31 -10.31
CA ASP A 61 9.18 -19.02 -10.94
C ASP A 61 7.83 -18.79 -10.27
N ASP A 62 7.77 -18.08 -9.14
CA ASP A 62 6.51 -17.68 -8.52
C ASP A 62 5.77 -16.68 -9.41
N CYS A 63 4.44 -16.85 -9.50
CA CYS A 63 3.59 -16.03 -10.36
C CYS A 63 3.31 -14.65 -9.75
N VAL A 64 3.45 -13.60 -10.57
CA VAL A 64 2.94 -12.26 -10.31
C VAL A 64 1.57 -12.13 -10.97
N ARG A 65 0.55 -11.86 -10.15
CA ARG A 65 -0.80 -11.58 -10.64
C ARG A 65 -1.04 -10.08 -10.64
N ALA A 66 -0.90 -9.46 -11.81
CA ALA A 66 -1.43 -8.13 -12.05
C ALA A 66 -2.96 -8.22 -12.16
N VAL A 67 -3.68 -7.43 -11.38
CA VAL A 67 -5.14 -7.39 -11.43
C VAL A 67 -5.57 -5.96 -11.69
N GLN A 68 -6.14 -5.74 -12.87
CA GLN A 68 -6.89 -4.54 -13.22
C GLN A 68 -8.31 -4.74 -12.72
N ALA A 69 -8.87 -3.78 -11.98
CA ALA A 69 -10.27 -3.88 -11.61
C ALA A 69 -11.15 -3.49 -12.79
N GLU A 70 -12.19 -4.30 -12.99
CA GLU A 70 -13.26 -4.05 -13.94
C GLU A 70 -14.51 -3.56 -13.21
N PRO A 71 -15.44 -2.83 -13.88
CA PRO A 71 -16.60 -2.21 -13.23
C PRO A 71 -17.51 -3.14 -12.42
N ASN A 72 -17.48 -4.44 -12.71
CA ASN A 72 -18.37 -5.44 -12.10
C ASN A 72 -17.65 -6.38 -11.11
N GLU A 73 -16.40 -6.10 -10.76
CA GLU A 73 -15.62 -6.94 -9.83
C GLU A 73 -15.15 -6.15 -8.60
N PHE A 74 -15.44 -6.70 -7.41
CA PHE A 74 -14.95 -6.16 -6.15
C PHE A 74 -13.79 -7.00 -5.61
N LEU A 75 -12.59 -6.42 -5.57
CA LEU A 75 -11.38 -7.10 -5.12
C LEU A 75 -11.08 -6.75 -3.66
N LEU A 76 -11.52 -7.61 -2.73
CA LEU A 76 -11.22 -7.46 -1.31
C LEU A 76 -9.81 -8.00 -0.98
N ARG A 77 -8.84 -7.11 -0.75
CA ARG A 77 -7.46 -7.49 -0.40
C ARG A 77 -7.23 -7.43 1.11
N LEU A 78 -7.14 -8.59 1.76
CA LEU A 78 -6.91 -8.64 3.21
C LEU A 78 -5.41 -8.57 3.54
N PRO A 79 -4.96 -7.69 4.45
CA PRO A 79 -3.58 -7.66 4.92
C PRO A 79 -3.24 -8.92 5.75
N PRO A 80 -1.95 -9.28 5.89
CA PRO A 80 -1.54 -10.43 6.70
C PRO A 80 -2.00 -10.33 8.16
N LYS A 81 -2.64 -11.37 8.67
CA LYS A 81 -3.22 -11.42 10.02
C LYS A 81 -2.26 -10.95 11.13
N LYS A 82 -1.05 -11.52 11.17
CA LYS A 82 -0.03 -11.17 12.18
C LYS A 82 0.38 -9.69 12.13
N MET A 83 0.38 -9.07 10.95
CA MET A 83 0.72 -7.65 10.79
C MET A 83 -0.35 -6.78 11.45
N ILE A 84 -1.63 -7.06 11.15
CA ILE A 84 -2.76 -6.33 11.74
C ILE A 84 -2.76 -6.49 13.26
N GLU A 85 -2.65 -7.72 13.77
CA GLU A 85 -2.68 -7.98 15.21
C GLU A 85 -1.56 -7.23 15.95
N ASN A 86 -0.33 -7.29 15.42
CA ASN A 86 0.82 -6.62 16.03
C ASN A 86 0.68 -5.09 16.00
N THR A 87 0.31 -4.52 14.86
CA THR A 87 0.17 -3.05 14.73
C THR A 87 -0.99 -2.52 15.56
N MET A 88 -2.12 -3.23 15.60
CA MET A 88 -3.26 -2.86 16.46
C MET A 88 -2.86 -2.86 17.93
N LYS A 89 -2.11 -3.87 18.40
CA LYS A 89 -1.64 -3.92 19.79
C LYS A 89 -0.77 -2.71 20.14
N VAL A 90 0.18 -2.34 19.27
CA VAL A 90 1.07 -1.18 19.47
C VAL A 90 0.28 0.12 19.48
N LEU A 91 -0.58 0.36 18.49
CA LEU A 91 -1.30 1.62 18.32
C LEU A 91 -2.46 1.82 19.30
N SER A 92 -2.99 0.74 19.88
CA SER A 92 -4.10 0.81 20.86
C SER A 92 -3.62 1.02 22.31
N SER A 93 -2.32 0.83 22.59
CA SER A 93 -1.81 0.80 23.98
C SER A 93 -0.43 1.42 24.20
N GLY A 94 0.25 1.89 23.16
CA GLY A 94 1.57 2.54 23.23
C GLY A 94 1.54 4.07 23.24
N GLU A 95 2.68 4.70 23.53
CA GLU A 95 2.88 6.16 23.46
C GLU A 95 2.53 6.76 22.08
N GLU A 96 2.65 5.96 21.01
CA GLU A 96 2.30 6.33 19.64
C GLU A 96 0.79 6.48 19.39
N ALA A 97 -0.08 6.10 20.33
CA ALA A 97 -1.54 6.21 20.19
C ALA A 97 -2.03 7.66 20.09
N THR A 98 -1.29 8.62 20.66
CA THR A 98 -1.74 10.01 20.82
C THR A 98 -1.24 10.97 19.73
N GLY A 99 -0.32 10.52 18.87
CA GLY A 99 0.19 11.31 17.76
C GLY A 99 -0.93 11.70 16.78
N ARG A 100 -1.04 13.01 16.51
CA ARG A 100 -1.95 13.56 15.49
C ARG A 100 -1.11 14.13 14.36
N TYR A 101 -1.51 13.84 13.13
CA TYR A 101 -0.88 14.41 11.93
C TYR A 101 -1.94 15.04 11.04
N ASP A 102 -1.53 16.07 10.31
CA ASP A 102 -2.38 16.74 9.33
C ASP A 102 -2.64 15.82 8.14
N VAL A 103 -3.90 15.79 7.72
CA VAL A 103 -4.31 14.97 6.58
C VAL A 103 -3.97 15.71 5.27
N PRO A 104 -3.31 15.06 4.29
CA PRO A 104 -3.09 15.64 2.96
C PRO A 104 -4.40 16.06 2.30
N ASN A 105 -4.39 17.17 1.54
CA ASN A 105 -5.61 17.76 0.96
C ASN A 105 -6.47 16.78 0.14
N PHE A 106 -5.85 15.86 -0.60
CA PHE A 106 -6.60 14.87 -1.40
C PHE A 106 -7.33 13.82 -0.54
N TYR A 107 -6.86 13.56 0.69
CA TYR A 107 -7.56 12.72 1.66
C TYR A 107 -8.64 13.50 2.42
N ARG A 108 -8.49 14.82 2.61
CA ARG A 108 -9.52 15.66 3.23
C ARG A 108 -10.85 15.56 2.48
N VAL A 109 -10.83 15.47 1.15
CA VAL A 109 -12.03 15.26 0.33
C VAL A 109 -12.71 13.92 0.63
N LYS A 110 -11.94 12.83 0.80
CA LYS A 110 -12.46 11.51 1.17
C LYS A 110 -13.04 11.50 2.59
N LEU A 111 -12.36 12.13 3.55
CA LEU A 111 -12.80 12.20 4.95
C LEU A 111 -14.01 13.12 5.16
N ARG A 112 -14.22 14.09 4.27
CA ARG A 112 -15.40 14.97 4.25
C ARG A 112 -16.65 14.30 3.69
N GLY A 113 -16.64 12.98 3.49
CA GLY A 113 -17.80 12.22 3.04
C GLY A 113 -18.32 12.65 1.65
N GLN A 114 -17.49 13.29 0.83
CA GLN A 114 -17.86 13.71 -0.53
C GLN A 114 -17.84 12.53 -1.52
N THR A 115 -18.43 11.41 -1.12
CA THR A 115 -18.94 10.37 -2.01
C THR A 115 -20.45 10.61 -2.09
N ASP A 116 -20.91 10.98 -3.28
CA ASP A 116 -22.34 11.13 -3.64
C ASP A 116 -23.09 12.34 -3.08
N GLY A 117 -22.47 13.53 -3.11
CA GLY A 117 -23.20 14.79 -2.99
C GLY A 117 -23.78 15.10 -1.61
N GLN A 118 -23.43 14.32 -0.58
CA GLN A 118 -23.74 14.65 0.81
C GLN A 118 -22.54 15.35 1.45
N GLU A 119 -22.71 16.63 1.78
CA GLU A 119 -21.76 17.33 2.65
C GLU A 119 -21.89 16.76 4.05
N SER A 120 -20.93 15.92 4.47
CA SER A 120 -20.72 15.69 5.89
C SER A 120 -19.82 16.79 6.45
N GLU A 121 -20.21 17.36 7.59
CA GLU A 121 -19.37 18.29 8.38
C GLU A 121 -17.95 17.70 8.53
N PRO A 122 -16.87 18.49 8.35
CA PRO A 122 -15.51 17.98 8.47
C PRO A 122 -15.29 17.44 9.89
N SER A 123 -15.22 16.12 10.06
CA SER A 123 -15.22 15.56 11.42
C SER A 123 -13.90 15.72 12.15
N ASN A 124 -12.78 16.05 11.48
CA ASN A 124 -11.52 16.58 12.04
C ASN A 124 -10.48 16.79 10.91
N ASP A 125 -9.68 17.87 10.98
CA ASP A 125 -8.51 18.05 10.10
C ASP A 125 -7.30 17.17 10.49
N HIS A 126 -7.46 16.36 11.54
CA HIS A 126 -6.42 15.60 12.19
C HIS A 126 -6.91 14.17 12.42
N MET A 127 -6.03 13.20 12.22
CA MET A 127 -6.32 11.80 12.52
C MET A 127 -5.28 11.28 13.51
N THR A 128 -5.68 10.36 14.40
CA THR A 128 -4.72 9.64 15.25
C THR A 128 -3.91 8.66 14.42
N ASN A 129 -2.78 8.17 14.94
CA ASN A 129 -2.01 7.11 14.27
C ASN A 129 -2.83 5.83 14.05
N LEU A 130 -3.74 5.51 14.97
CA LEU A 130 -4.66 4.39 14.81
C LEU A 130 -5.67 4.64 13.68
N ASP A 131 -6.29 5.82 13.64
CA ASP A 131 -7.21 6.19 12.57
C ASP A 131 -6.51 6.21 11.21
N PHE A 132 -5.23 6.64 11.16
CA PHE A 132 -4.41 6.58 9.95
C PHE A 132 -4.33 5.16 9.44
N PHE A 133 -3.96 4.28 10.36
CA PHE A 133 -3.63 2.92 10.06
C PHE A 133 -4.87 2.21 9.53
N LEU A 134 -6.03 2.44 10.15
CA LEU A 134 -7.31 1.92 9.68
C LEU A 134 -7.71 2.50 8.32
N CYS A 135 -7.50 3.80 8.07
CA CYS A 135 -7.71 4.39 6.75
C CYS A 135 -6.81 3.73 5.69
N ARG A 136 -5.53 3.51 6.00
CA ARG A 136 -4.56 2.84 5.13
C ARG A 136 -4.93 1.38 4.86
N VAL A 137 -5.42 0.67 5.87
CA VAL A 137 -5.97 -0.68 5.72
C VAL A 137 -7.18 -0.64 4.77
N SER A 138 -8.11 0.29 4.97
CA SER A 138 -9.26 0.47 4.08
C SER A 138 -8.83 0.77 2.64
N ASP A 139 -7.91 1.71 2.41
CA ASP A 139 -7.42 2.01 1.06
C ASP A 139 -6.72 0.81 0.43
N TYR A 140 -5.88 0.09 1.17
CA TYR A 140 -5.21 -1.12 0.68
C TYR A 140 -6.19 -2.25 0.34
N THR A 141 -7.29 -2.34 1.08
CA THR A 141 -8.29 -3.40 1.00
C THR A 141 -9.42 -3.13 0.00
N VAL A 142 -9.79 -1.85 -0.21
CA VAL A 142 -11.04 -1.45 -0.89
C VAL A 142 -10.82 -0.50 -2.08
N SER A 143 -9.61 0.05 -2.31
CA SER A 143 -9.42 1.07 -3.36
C SER A 143 -9.41 0.49 -4.79
N VAL A 144 -10.58 0.09 -5.28
CA VAL A 144 -10.84 -0.02 -6.72
C VAL A 144 -12.26 0.37 -7.17
N CYS A 145 -13.02 1.04 -6.31
CA CYS A 145 -14.32 1.59 -6.71
C CYS A 145 -14.20 3.11 -6.96
N ARG A 146 -13.90 3.50 -8.20
CA ARG A 146 -14.31 4.78 -8.80
C ARG A 146 -14.51 4.63 -10.29
#